data_AF-A0A6N4TFH1-F1
#
_entry.id   AF-A0A6N4TFH1-F1
#
_cell.length_a   1.000
_cell.length_b   1.000
_cell.length_c   1.000
_cell.angle_alpha   90.00
_cell.angle_beta   90.00
_cell.angle_gamma   90.00
#
_symmetry.space_group_name_H-M   'P 1'
#
loop_
_entity.id
_entity.type
_entity.pdbx_description
1 polymer ?
#
loop_
_entity_poly.entity_id
_entity_poly.type
_entity_poly.pdbx_seq_one_letter_code
_entity_poly.pdbx_strand_id
1 'polypeptide(L)'
;MKPHFYQALYKDVFCDDTAEVLVVANTNEELKKDTIVIIPLFDNIVTASIKKPVSALDAFSHPENPITIISIVDCSKYLKKIEDKKKENSLISKMQEQASRQTMIEKFQKAAGKDPVMQALFEEFKKLQTDEQTAEVNEEESSEFF
;
A
#
# COMPACT_ATOMS: atom_id res chain seq x y z
N MET A 1 7.60 -21.66 25.98
CA MET A 1 7.17 -20.43 25.28
C MET A 1 7.49 -19.25 26.15
N LYS A 2 8.10 -18.20 25.60
CA LYS A 2 8.47 -17.00 26.35
C LYS A 2 7.31 -16.01 26.23
N PRO A 3 6.83 -15.39 27.33
CA PRO A 3 5.82 -14.36 27.22
C PRO A 3 6.44 -13.10 26.62
N HIS A 4 5.76 -12.54 25.62
CA HIS A 4 6.08 -11.26 25.00
C HIS A 4 4.92 -10.29 25.26
N PHE A 5 5.24 -9.07 25.71
CA PHE A 5 4.25 -8.06 26.06
C PHE A 5 4.19 -6.98 24.98
N TYR A 6 2.99 -6.51 24.69
CA TYR A 6 2.75 -5.52 23.65
C TYR A 6 1.69 -4.53 24.09
N GLN A 7 1.82 -3.31 23.59
CA GLN A 7 0.71 -2.38 23.54
C GLN A 7 -0.03 -2.61 22.22
N ALA A 8 -1.33 -2.85 22.30
CA ALA A 8 -2.21 -3.02 21.14
C ALA A 8 -3.27 -1.93 21.09
N LEU A 9 -3.77 -1.66 19.90
CA LEU A 9 -4.89 -0.76 19.65
C LEU A 9 -6.10 -1.59 19.23
N TYR A 10 -7.23 -1.42 19.89
CA TYR A 10 -8.49 -1.98 19.44
C TYR A 10 -9.46 -0.86 19.13
N LYS A 11 -10.38 -1.13 18.21
CA LYS A 11 -11.50 -0.23 17.99
C LYS A 11 -12.58 -0.59 19.00
N ASP A 12 -12.99 0.39 19.80
CA ASP A 12 -14.08 0.16 20.75
C ASP A 12 -15.37 -0.12 19.96
N VAL A 13 -16.19 -1.04 20.45
CA VAL A 13 -17.49 -1.36 19.85
C VAL A 13 -18.52 -0.30 20.24
N PHE A 14 -18.29 0.39 21.36
CA PHE A 14 -19.21 1.38 21.93
C PHE A 14 -18.84 2.83 21.59
N CYS A 15 -17.59 3.08 21.17
CA CYS A 15 -17.13 4.37 20.69
C CYS A 15 -16.41 4.20 19.35
N ASP A 16 -16.56 5.14 18.41
CA ASP A 16 -15.78 5.11 17.16
C ASP A 16 -14.28 5.38 17.37
N ASP A 17 -13.85 5.54 18.62
CA ASP A 17 -12.48 5.78 19.03
C ASP A 17 -11.63 4.49 19.08
N THR A 18 -10.33 4.68 18.91
CA THR A 18 -9.32 3.65 19.13
C THR A 18 -8.80 3.74 20.56
N ALA A 19 -8.87 2.64 21.30
CA ALA A 19 -8.35 2.55 22.66
C ALA A 19 -7.10 1.66 22.70
N GLU A 20 -6.24 1.93 23.68
CA GLU A 20 -5.00 1.16 23.90
C GLU A 20 -5.24 0.08 24.95
N VAL A 21 -4.60 -1.06 24.78
CA VAL A 21 -4.68 -2.19 25.71
C VAL A 21 -3.36 -2.92 25.79
N LEU A 22 -3.01 -3.40 26.99
CA LEU A 22 -1.83 -4.19 27.22
C LEU A 22 -2.14 -5.67 26.95
N VAL A 23 -1.34 -6.32 26.10
CA VAL A 23 -1.57 -7.71 25.70
C VAL A 23 -0.32 -8.56 25.86
N VAL A 24 -0.50 -9.86 26.06
CA VAL A 24 0.58 -10.85 26.16
C VAL A 24 0.41 -11.97 25.14
N ALA A 25 1.49 -12.27 24.42
CA ALA A 25 1.60 -13.39 23.51
C ALA A 25 2.53 -14.46 24.09
N ASN A 26 2.09 -15.70 24.13
CA ASN A 26 2.94 -16.86 24.46
C ASN A 26 3.42 -17.53 23.17
N THR A 27 4.26 -16.83 22.42
CA THR A 27 4.81 -17.28 21.13
C THR A 27 6.31 -17.54 21.24
N ASN A 28 6.88 -18.21 20.23
CA ASN A 28 8.34 -18.37 20.13
C ASN A 28 9.00 -17.17 19.43
N GLU A 29 8.23 -16.46 18.61
CA GLU A 29 8.67 -15.30 17.84
C GLU A 29 7.94 -14.03 18.30
N GLU A 30 8.60 -12.89 18.17
CA GLU A 30 8.01 -11.59 18.46
C GLU A 30 7.02 -11.17 17.37
N LEU A 31 5.86 -10.65 17.81
CA LEU A 31 4.87 -10.07 16.91
C LEU A 31 5.36 -8.73 16.35
N LYS A 32 5.18 -8.55 15.05
CA LYS A 32 5.51 -7.31 14.35
C LYS A 32 4.43 -6.25 14.62
N LYS A 33 4.82 -4.99 14.44
CA LYS A 33 3.88 -3.87 14.39
C LYS A 33 2.79 -4.14 13.34
N ASP A 34 1.57 -3.70 13.62
CA ASP A 34 0.37 -3.85 12.79
C ASP A 34 -0.13 -5.29 12.61
N THR A 35 0.47 -6.26 13.33
CA THR A 35 -0.06 -7.62 13.42
C THR A 35 -1.45 -7.58 14.05
N ILE A 36 -2.43 -8.22 13.42
CA ILE A 36 -3.79 -8.29 13.93
C ILE A 36 -3.92 -9.51 14.85
N VAL A 37 -4.44 -9.26 16.04
CA VAL A 37 -4.64 -10.27 17.09
C VAL A 37 -6.07 -10.23 17.60
N ILE A 38 -6.51 -11.35 18.16
CA ILE A 38 -7.82 -11.50 18.79
C ILE A 38 -7.62 -11.55 20.30
N ILE A 39 -8.34 -10.70 21.03
CA ILE A 39 -8.28 -10.61 22.49
C ILE A 39 -9.68 -10.65 23.12
N PRO A 40 -9.82 -11.20 24.33
CA PRO A 40 -11.05 -11.10 25.10
C PRO A 40 -11.08 -9.76 25.85
N LEU A 41 -12.15 -8.99 25.67
CA LEU A 41 -12.34 -7.70 26.33
C LEU A 41 -13.82 -7.49 26.65
N PHE A 42 -14.15 -7.15 27.91
CA PHE A 42 -15.52 -6.90 28.38
C PHE A 42 -16.55 -7.96 27.93
N ASP A 43 -16.26 -9.23 28.21
CA ASP A 43 -17.07 -10.40 27.82
C ASP A 43 -17.30 -10.58 26.30
N ASN A 44 -16.56 -9.82 25.48
CA ASN A 44 -16.59 -9.89 24.02
C ASN A 44 -15.23 -10.31 23.46
N ILE A 45 -15.23 -10.74 22.21
CA ILE A 45 -14.02 -11.03 21.46
C ILE A 45 -13.81 -9.91 20.45
N VAL A 46 -12.69 -9.19 20.58
CA VAL A 46 -12.36 -8.04 19.73
C VAL A 46 -11.05 -8.25 18.99
N THR A 47 -10.92 -7.56 17.86
CA THR A 47 -9.67 -7.49 17.10
C THR A 47 -8.84 -6.29 17.55
N ALA A 48 -7.56 -6.52 17.79
CA ALA A 48 -6.60 -5.47 18.10
C ALA A 48 -5.39 -5.54 17.16
N SER A 49 -4.74 -4.41 16.90
CA SER A 49 -3.49 -4.32 16.14
C SER A 49 -2.32 -4.02 17.06
N ILE A 50 -1.22 -4.76 16.94
CA ILE A 50 0.00 -4.53 17.73
C ILE A 50 0.61 -3.17 17.37
N LYS A 51 0.77 -2.29 18.37
CA LYS A 51 1.37 -0.96 18.20
C LYS A 51 2.88 -0.99 18.45
N LYS A 52 3.30 -1.53 19.59
CA LYS A 52 4.73 -1.62 19.97
C LYS A 52 4.98 -2.74 21.00
N PRO A 53 6.19 -3.31 21.03
CA PRO A 53 6.61 -4.16 22.14
C PRO A 53 6.74 -3.35 23.44
N VAL A 54 6.50 -4.03 24.57
CA VAL A 54 6.60 -3.47 25.93
C VAL A 54 7.52 -4.37 26.75
N SER A 55 8.37 -3.78 27.59
CA SER A 55 9.24 -4.57 28.45
C SER A 55 8.41 -5.28 29.53
N ALA A 56 8.89 -6.43 30.03
CA ALA A 56 8.20 -7.12 31.12
C ALA A 56 8.05 -6.24 32.36
N LEU A 57 9.07 -5.44 32.68
CA LEU A 57 9.06 -4.54 33.84
C LEU A 57 7.97 -3.47 33.70
N ASP A 58 7.84 -2.86 32.53
CA ASP A 58 6.78 -1.88 32.26
C ASP A 58 5.40 -2.53 32.28
N ALA A 59 5.28 -3.75 31.75
CA ALA A 59 4.02 -4.48 31.74
C ALA A 59 3.53 -4.84 33.16
N PHE A 60 4.43 -5.22 34.06
CA PHE A 60 4.09 -5.50 35.47
C PHE A 60 3.92 -4.24 36.32
N SER A 61 4.43 -3.09 35.87
CA SER A 61 4.24 -1.79 36.54
C SER A 61 2.96 -1.08 36.10
N HIS A 62 2.29 -1.59 35.05
CA HIS A 62 1.04 -1.01 34.54
C HIS A 62 -0.12 -1.29 35.52
N PRO A 63 -1.06 -0.34 35.70
CA PRO A 63 -2.21 -0.54 36.59
C PRO A 63 -3.15 -1.66 36.16
N GLU A 64 -3.09 -2.07 34.90
CA GLU A 64 -3.96 -3.09 34.30
C GLU A 64 -3.15 -4.34 33.96
N ASN A 65 -3.75 -5.50 34.19
CA ASN A 65 -3.12 -6.78 33.87
C ASN A 65 -3.09 -7.00 32.33
N PRO A 66 -1.98 -7.52 31.78
CA PRO A 66 -1.92 -7.88 30.38
C PRO A 66 -2.98 -8.90 29.97
N ILE A 67 -3.71 -8.62 28.90
CA ILE A 67 -4.71 -9.52 28.33
C ILE A 67 -4.04 -10.57 27.45
N THR A 68 -4.41 -11.84 27.63
CA THR A 68 -3.83 -12.93 26.83
C THR A 68 -4.41 -12.95 25.41
N ILE A 69 -3.54 -12.98 24.40
CA ILE A 69 -3.93 -13.12 23.00
C ILE A 69 -4.50 -14.52 22.75
N ILE A 70 -5.70 -14.58 22.17
CA ILE A 70 -6.39 -15.83 21.79
C ILE A 70 -5.82 -16.37 20.49
N SER A 71 -5.67 -15.51 19.49
CA SER A 71 -5.24 -15.91 18.15
C SER A 71 -4.61 -14.75 17.38
N ILE A 72 -3.76 -15.10 16.41
CA ILE A 72 -3.13 -14.17 15.48
C ILE A 72 -3.82 -14.34 14.13
N VAL A 73 -4.26 -13.24 13.53
CA VAL A 73 -5.01 -13.25 12.28
C VAL A 73 -4.05 -13.03 11.11
N ASP A 74 -4.02 -13.97 10.17
CA ASP A 74 -3.30 -13.80 8.91
C ASP A 74 -4.13 -12.98 7.91
N CYS A 75 -3.80 -11.70 7.80
CA CYS A 75 -4.41 -10.77 6.86
C CYS A 75 -3.65 -10.68 5.51
N SER A 76 -2.58 -11.46 5.30
CA SER A 76 -1.68 -11.31 4.15
C SER A 76 -2.40 -11.39 2.80
N LYS A 77 -3.30 -12.37 2.64
CA LYS A 77 -4.09 -12.56 1.41
C LYS A 77 -5.04 -11.40 1.14
N TYR A 78 -5.65 -10.86 2.20
CA TYR A 78 -6.57 -9.73 2.09
C TYR A 78 -5.83 -8.45 1.71
N LEU A 79 -4.72 -8.17 2.39
CA LEU A 79 -3.87 -7.01 2.09
C LEU A 79 -3.33 -7.07 0.66
N LYS A 80 -2.84 -8.24 0.23
CA LYS A 80 -2.40 -8.45 -1.16
C LYS A 80 -3.52 -8.15 -2.16
N LYS A 81 -4.75 -8.63 -1.90
CA LYS A 81 -5.91 -8.33 -2.76
C LYS A 81 -6.21 -6.83 -2.85
N ILE A 82 -6.05 -6.08 -1.76
CA ILE A 82 -6.23 -4.62 -1.77
C ILE A 82 -5.13 -3.95 -2.61
N GLU A 83 -3.88 -4.36 -2.44
CA GLU A 83 -2.76 -3.83 -3.23
C GLU A 83 -2.92 -4.12 -4.72
N ASP A 84 -3.30 -5.35 -5.07
CA ASP A 84 -3.53 -5.75 -6.46
C ASP A 84 -4.64 -4.90 -7.09
N LYS A 85 -5.73 -4.63 -6.35
CA LYS A 85 -6.79 -3.70 -6.80
C LYS A 85 -6.29 -2.27 -6.99
N LYS A 86 -5.41 -1.78 -6.10
CA LYS A 86 -4.81 -0.44 -6.27
C LYS A 86 -3.93 -0.37 -7.51
N LYS A 87 -3.13 -1.41 -7.76
CA LYS A 87 -2.28 -1.52 -8.96
C LYS A 87 -3.14 -1.60 -10.23
N GLU A 88 -4.19 -2.40 -10.21
CA GLU A 88 -5.15 -2.52 -11.30
C GLU A 88 -5.78 -1.16 -11.64
N ASN A 89 -6.30 -0.44 -10.64
CA ASN A 89 -6.87 0.89 -10.84
C ASN A 89 -5.85 1.90 -11.39
N SER A 90 -4.62 1.87 -10.87
CA SER A 90 -3.54 2.72 -11.39
C SER A 90 -3.22 2.41 -12.84
N LEU A 91 -3.16 1.13 -13.21
CA LEU A 91 -2.89 0.69 -14.57
C LEU A 91 -4.02 1.09 -15.52
N ILE A 92 -5.28 0.89 -15.12
CA ILE A 92 -6.46 1.32 -15.88
C ILE A 92 -6.41 2.83 -16.13
N SER A 93 -6.06 3.63 -15.12
CA SER A 93 -5.93 5.08 -15.29
C SER A 93 -4.86 5.45 -16.32
N LYS A 94 -3.69 4.80 -16.27
CA LYS A 94 -2.61 5.02 -17.26
C LYS A 94 -3.03 4.59 -18.66
N MET A 95 -3.73 3.46 -18.79
CA MET A 95 -4.26 2.99 -20.08
C MET A 95 -5.30 3.96 -20.66
N GLN A 96 -6.18 4.51 -19.82
CA GLN A 96 -7.15 5.52 -20.24
C GLN A 96 -6.46 6.80 -20.72
N GLU A 97 -5.44 7.25 -19.99
CA GLU A 97 -4.65 8.43 -20.38
C GLU A 97 -3.97 8.21 -21.73
N GLN A 98 -3.29 7.07 -21.91
CA GLN A 98 -2.66 6.68 -23.16
C GLN A 98 -3.67 6.58 -24.32
N ALA A 99 -4.82 5.93 -24.11
CA ALA A 99 -5.86 5.82 -25.13
C ALA A 99 -6.43 7.20 -25.52
N SER A 100 -6.60 8.09 -24.53
CA SER A 100 -7.05 9.47 -24.78
C SER A 100 -6.02 10.25 -25.60
N ARG A 101 -4.73 10.10 -25.28
CA ARG A 101 -3.61 10.72 -26.01
C ARG A 101 -3.54 10.22 -27.44
N GLN A 102 -3.63 8.90 -27.68
CA GLN A 102 -3.68 8.33 -29.03
C GLN A 102 -4.85 8.89 -29.84
N THR A 103 -6.04 8.95 -29.24
CA THR A 103 -7.22 9.51 -29.91
C THR A 103 -7.03 10.98 -30.28
N MET A 104 -6.37 11.78 -29.42
CA MET A 104 -6.02 13.17 -29.75
C MET A 104 -5.01 13.25 -30.89
N ILE A 105 -3.96 12.43 -30.85
CA ILE A 105 -2.93 12.38 -31.90
C ILE A 105 -3.55 12.02 -33.25
N GLU A 106 -4.46 11.04 -33.31
CA GLU A 106 -5.19 10.69 -34.54
C GLU A 106 -6.04 11.85 -35.06
N LYS A 107 -6.69 12.61 -34.17
CA LYS A 107 -7.45 13.81 -34.56
C LYS A 107 -6.52 14.88 -35.13
N PHE A 108 -5.36 15.11 -34.52
CA PHE A 108 -4.36 16.05 -35.02
C PHE A 108 -3.78 15.61 -36.36
N GLN A 109 -3.52 14.31 -36.56
CA GLN A 109 -3.10 13.77 -37.86
C GLN A 109 -4.15 14.01 -38.95
N LYS A 110 -5.43 13.80 -38.64
CA LYS A 110 -6.53 14.06 -39.58
C LYS A 110 -6.69 15.56 -39.90
N ALA A 111 -6.44 16.43 -38.92
CA ALA A 111 -6.47 17.88 -39.10
C ALA A 111 -5.27 18.40 -39.91
N ALA A 112 -4.08 17.84 -39.69
CA ALA A 112 -2.86 18.12 -40.44
C ALA A 112 -3.01 17.85 -41.94
N GLY A 113 -3.82 16.85 -42.33
CA GLY A 113 -4.12 16.60 -43.75
C GLY A 113 -5.00 17.67 -44.43
N LYS A 114 -5.54 18.63 -43.67
CA LYS A 114 -6.46 19.67 -44.17
C LYS A 114 -5.96 21.10 -43.94
N ASP A 115 -5.08 21.31 -42.97
CA ASP A 115 -4.54 22.62 -42.60
C ASP A 115 -3.00 22.61 -42.62
N PRO A 116 -2.35 23.42 -43.48
CA PRO A 116 -0.89 23.46 -43.60
C PRO A 116 -0.17 23.93 -42.31
N VAL A 117 -0.80 24.75 -41.46
CA VAL A 117 -0.20 25.16 -40.17
C VAL A 117 -0.20 23.98 -39.20
N MET A 118 -1.30 23.24 -39.17
CA MET A 118 -1.42 22.03 -38.35
C MET A 118 -0.48 20.91 -38.84
N GLN A 119 -0.19 20.88 -40.14
CA GLN A 119 0.78 19.95 -40.72
C GLN A 119 2.21 20.21 -40.22
N ALA A 120 2.67 21.47 -40.24
CA ALA A 120 3.99 21.84 -39.74
C ALA A 120 4.16 21.48 -38.25
N LEU A 121 3.14 21.78 -37.43
CA LEU A 121 3.15 21.45 -36.00
C LEU A 121 3.16 19.94 -35.73
N PHE A 122 2.45 19.15 -36.56
CA PHE A 122 2.42 17.70 -36.41
C PHE A 122 3.73 17.02 -36.84
N GLU A 123 4.41 17.58 -37.84
CA GLU A 123 5.73 17.12 -38.27
C GLU A 123 6.82 17.41 -37.23
N GLU A 124 6.78 18.57 -36.57
CA GLU A 124 7.65 18.88 -35.42
C GLU A 124 7.40 17.92 -34.25
N PHE A 125 6.12 17.67 -33.91
CA PHE A 125 5.75 16.70 -32.86
C PHE A 125 6.29 15.29 -33.16
N LYS A 126 6.23 14.83 -34.41
CA LYS A 126 6.78 13.52 -34.80
C LYS A 126 8.29 13.44 -34.64
N LYS A 127 9.03 14.50 -34.99
CA LYS A 127 10.48 14.54 -34.80
C LYS A 127 10.84 14.40 -33.32
N LEU A 128 10.17 15.15 -32.46
CA LEU A 128 10.38 15.10 -31.01
C LEU A 128 10.07 13.72 -30.41
N GLN A 129 9.01 13.04 -30.84
CA GLN A 129 8.74 11.66 -30.39
C GLN A 129 9.80 10.65 -30.83
N THR A 130 10.42 10.86 -31.98
CA THR A 130 11.45 9.96 -32.49
C THR A 130 12.73 10.13 -31.68
N ASP A 131 13.09 11.38 -31.33
CA ASP A 131 14.27 11.69 -30.54
C ASP A 131 14.17 11.17 -29.10
N GLU A 132 13.00 11.26 -28.46
CA GLU A 132 12.76 10.71 -27.10
C GLU A 132 12.86 9.17 -27.04
N GLN A 133 12.37 8.44 -28.05
CA GLN A 133 12.44 6.97 -28.08
C GLN A 133 13.86 6.44 -28.28
N THR A 134 14.73 7.17 -28.98
CA THR A 134 16.17 6.82 -29.12
C THR A 134 17.00 7.13 -27.88
N ALA A 135 16.53 8.01 -27.00
CA ALA A 135 17.22 8.34 -25.75
C ALA A 135 16.97 7.29 -24.66
N GLU A 136 15.72 6.82 -24.51
CA GLU A 136 15.36 5.80 -23.51
C GLU A 136 16.03 4.43 -23.77
N VAL A 137 16.25 4.05 -25.04
CA VAL A 137 16.93 2.78 -25.41
C VAL A 137 18.43 2.79 -25.07
N ASN A 138 19.10 3.95 -25.12
CA ASN A 138 20.53 4.06 -24.84
C ASN A 138 20.85 4.17 -23.32
N GLU A 139 19.89 4.62 -22.50
CA GLU A 139 20.06 4.67 -21.04
C GLU A 139 19.89 3.28 -20.37
N GLU A 140 19.05 2.40 -20.92
CA GLU A 140 18.90 1.03 -20.37
C GLU A 140 20.16 0.17 -20.63
N GLU A 141 20.77 0.23 -21.83
CA GLU A 141 21.98 -0.55 -22.15
C GLU A 141 23.25 -0.08 -21.40
N SER A 142 23.30 1.18 -20.94
CA SER A 142 24.44 1.70 -20.17
C SER A 142 24.34 1.42 -18.66
N SER A 143 23.19 0.94 -18.18
CA SER A 143 22.95 0.62 -16.78
C SER A 143 23.18 -0.86 -16.40
N GLU A 144 23.34 -1.77 -17.37
CA GLU A 144 23.66 -3.19 -17.12
C GLU A 144 25.17 -3.48 -16.98
N PHE A 145 26.04 -2.46 -17.08
CA PHE A 145 27.50 -2.63 -17.08
C PHE A 145 28.27 -2.02 -15.89
N PHE A 146 27.60 -1.69 -14.78
CA PHE A 146 28.27 -1.27 -13.53
C PHE A 146 27.80 -2.02 -12.29
#